data_AF-A0A562SVK6-F1
#
_entry.id   AF-A0A562SVK6-F1
#
_cell.length_a   1.000
_cell.length_b   1.000
_cell.length_c   1.000
_cell.angle_alpha   90.00
_cell.angle_beta   90.00
_cell.angle_gamma   90.00
#
_symmetry.space_group_name_H-M   'P 1'
#
loop_
_entity.id
_entity.type
_entity.pdbx_description
1 polymer ?
#
loop_
_entity_poly.entity_id
_entity_poly.type
_entity_poly.pdbx_seq_one_letter_code
_entity_poly.pdbx_strand_id
1 'polypeptide(L)'
;MIHKAYFSDTTKLINLPETGMGYQVIDAALYGRSIKKRYLVYNAELILDFDDSFANSKKLAFSKSFSSVLNEAQFLPLETSSIDIVKKSQLIDTVRNLSLQFKMMSESTKKDKRRHSGGKGATDSPKENANGSEIFVRLSAFENDKRVDFEKKRLKDGTFTTTQIDYLHCVMYKDDPVDRYALPNDDEIKWAFYVQPKSVDILQRGIVQPAFGHEGGGIEAYFEKGTSEKTYFDKRVYEK
;
A
#
# COMPACT_ATOMS: atom_id res chain seq x y z
N MET A 1 -1.36 -8.42 -17.50
CA MET A 1 -1.96 -7.29 -18.25
C MET A 1 -2.34 -6.17 -17.28
N ILE A 2 -2.72 -4.98 -17.80
CA ILE A 2 -3.12 -3.80 -17.02
C ILE A 2 -4.58 -3.46 -17.33
N HIS A 3 -5.36 -3.22 -16.28
CA HIS A 3 -6.79 -2.95 -16.35
C HIS A 3 -7.20 -1.85 -15.37
N LYS A 4 -8.45 -1.40 -15.50
CA LYS A 4 -9.11 -0.55 -14.52
C LYS A 4 -10.38 -1.19 -13.96
N ALA A 5 -10.65 -0.91 -12.69
CA ALA A 5 -11.81 -1.39 -11.97
C ALA A 5 -13.10 -0.67 -12.41
N TYR A 6 -14.24 -1.35 -12.36
CA TYR A 6 -15.53 -0.68 -12.40
C TYR A 6 -15.81 0.04 -11.07
N PHE A 7 -16.72 1.01 -11.09
CA PHE A 7 -17.09 1.77 -9.88
C PHE A 7 -17.60 0.88 -8.73
N SER A 8 -18.35 -0.19 -9.05
CA SER A 8 -18.80 -1.18 -8.07
C SER A 8 -17.62 -1.90 -7.40
N ASP A 9 -16.63 -2.29 -8.19
CA ASP A 9 -15.43 -2.96 -7.71
C ASP A 9 -14.58 -2.01 -6.86
N THR A 10 -14.36 -0.78 -7.31
CA THR A 10 -13.65 0.25 -6.53
C THR A 10 -14.33 0.47 -5.18
N THR A 11 -15.66 0.56 -5.15
CA THR A 11 -16.43 0.71 -3.89
C THR A 11 -16.21 -0.48 -2.97
N LYS A 12 -16.24 -1.71 -3.50
CA LYS A 12 -15.96 -2.93 -2.71
C LYS A 12 -14.52 -2.94 -2.19
N LEU A 13 -13.54 -2.65 -3.04
CA LEU A 13 -12.11 -2.67 -2.76
C LEU A 13 -11.71 -1.66 -1.68
N ILE A 14 -12.26 -0.44 -1.72
CA ILE A 14 -12.02 0.59 -0.70
C ILE A 14 -12.48 0.12 0.69
N ASN A 15 -13.53 -0.69 0.77
CA ASN A 15 -14.07 -1.21 2.03
C ASN A 15 -13.38 -2.51 2.50
N LEU A 16 -12.45 -3.05 1.70
CA LEU A 16 -11.59 -4.16 2.11
C LEU A 16 -10.25 -3.60 2.62
N PRO A 17 -9.57 -4.30 3.54
CA PRO A 17 -8.27 -3.87 4.02
C PRO A 17 -7.22 -3.90 2.91
N GLU A 18 -6.21 -3.06 3.05
CA GLU A 18 -4.98 -3.12 2.25
C GLU A 18 -4.15 -4.36 2.61
N THR A 19 -3.30 -4.78 1.67
CA THR A 19 -2.26 -5.80 1.93
C THR A 19 -0.98 -5.14 2.44
N GLY A 20 -0.72 -3.91 2.01
CA GLY A 20 0.30 -3.00 2.49
C GLY A 20 0.00 -1.59 1.96
N MET A 21 0.82 -0.61 2.30
CA MET A 21 0.55 0.78 1.95
C MET A 21 0.38 0.98 0.43
N GLY A 22 -0.81 1.39 0.00
CA GLY A 22 -1.11 1.76 -1.39
C GLY A 22 -1.67 0.65 -2.27
N TYR A 23 -1.82 -0.58 -1.77
CA TYR A 23 -2.22 -1.72 -2.61
C TYR A 23 -3.00 -2.82 -1.88
N GLN A 24 -3.65 -3.64 -2.70
CA GLN A 24 -4.34 -4.87 -2.30
C GLN A 24 -3.95 -6.00 -3.24
N VAL A 25 -3.69 -7.19 -2.70
CA VAL A 25 -3.66 -8.42 -3.49
C VAL A 25 -4.97 -9.15 -3.29
N ILE A 26 -5.65 -9.44 -4.41
CA ILE A 26 -6.99 -10.04 -4.39
C ILE A 26 -7.03 -11.31 -5.23
N ASP A 27 -7.91 -12.24 -4.85
CA ASP A 27 -8.40 -13.28 -5.74
C ASP A 27 -9.83 -12.93 -6.15
N ALA A 28 -10.10 -12.90 -7.46
CA ALA A 28 -11.41 -12.55 -8.01
C ALA A 28 -11.69 -13.34 -9.29
N ALA A 29 -12.96 -13.63 -9.55
CA ALA A 29 -13.40 -14.22 -10.82
C ALA A 29 -13.85 -13.11 -11.78
N LEU A 30 -13.74 -13.37 -13.08
CA LEU A 30 -14.42 -12.54 -14.09
C LEU A 30 -15.91 -12.85 -14.09
N TYR A 31 -16.72 -11.87 -14.45
CA TYR A 31 -18.17 -12.02 -14.58
C TYR A 31 -18.52 -13.22 -15.48
N GLY A 32 -19.40 -14.08 -14.99
CA GLY A 32 -19.79 -15.32 -15.68
C GLY A 32 -18.74 -16.43 -15.69
N ARG A 33 -17.63 -16.28 -14.96
CA ARG A 33 -16.60 -17.33 -14.79
C ARG A 33 -16.53 -17.78 -13.34
N SER A 34 -16.26 -19.07 -13.13
CA SER A 34 -16.09 -19.66 -11.79
C SER A 34 -14.66 -19.61 -11.29
N ILE A 35 -13.68 -19.54 -12.19
CA ILE A 35 -12.26 -19.59 -11.84
C ILE A 35 -11.81 -18.21 -11.36
N LYS A 36 -11.30 -18.16 -10.13
CA LYS A 36 -10.62 -16.98 -9.60
C LYS A 36 -9.21 -16.88 -10.14
N LYS A 37 -8.80 -15.66 -10.44
CA LYS A 37 -7.43 -15.27 -10.74
C LYS A 37 -6.94 -14.29 -9.68
N ARG A 38 -5.62 -14.19 -9.56
CA ARG A 38 -4.98 -13.27 -8.63
C ARG A 38 -4.64 -11.96 -9.32
N TYR A 39 -4.88 -10.88 -8.61
CA TYR A 39 -4.63 -9.52 -9.09
C TYR A 39 -3.94 -8.67 -8.03
N LEU A 40 -3.15 -7.72 -8.49
CA LEU A 40 -2.64 -6.63 -7.69
C LEU A 40 -3.39 -5.35 -8.03
N VAL A 41 -3.90 -4.67 -7.01
CA VAL A 41 -4.74 -3.49 -7.17
C VAL A 41 -4.10 -2.28 -6.50
N TYR A 42 -3.96 -1.20 -7.25
CA TYR A 42 -3.45 0.09 -6.76
C TYR A 42 -4.58 1.10 -6.62
N ASN A 43 -4.61 1.81 -5.50
CA ASN A 43 -5.61 2.85 -5.19
C ASN A 43 -7.07 2.41 -5.38
N ALA A 44 -7.36 1.11 -5.29
CA ALA A 44 -8.65 0.50 -5.62
C ALA A 44 -9.17 0.75 -7.06
N GLU A 45 -8.30 1.14 -8.00
CA GLU A 45 -8.68 1.56 -9.36
C GLU A 45 -7.89 0.84 -10.46
N LEU A 46 -6.56 0.77 -10.34
CA LEU A 46 -5.72 0.12 -11.36
C LEU A 46 -5.45 -1.33 -10.96
N ILE A 47 -5.72 -2.27 -11.87
CA ILE A 47 -5.61 -3.71 -11.62
C ILE A 47 -4.56 -4.29 -12.56
N LEU A 48 -3.58 -5.00 -12.01
CA LEU A 48 -2.61 -5.80 -12.76
C LEU A 48 -2.87 -7.28 -12.52
N ASP A 49 -2.76 -8.10 -13.57
CA ASP A 49 -2.68 -9.55 -13.40
C ASP A 49 -1.45 -9.89 -12.55
N PHE A 50 -1.64 -10.71 -11.51
CA PHE A 50 -0.57 -11.14 -10.62
C PHE A 50 -0.12 -12.57 -10.96
N ASP A 51 0.40 -12.70 -12.17
CA ASP A 51 0.89 -13.94 -12.80
C ASP A 51 2.31 -13.76 -13.37
N ASP A 52 2.80 -14.71 -14.17
CA ASP A 52 4.15 -14.67 -14.74
C ASP A 52 4.42 -13.43 -15.62
N SER A 53 3.37 -12.75 -16.10
CA SER A 53 3.49 -11.50 -16.85
C SER A 53 3.60 -10.24 -15.97
N PHE A 54 3.52 -10.41 -14.65
CA PHE A 54 3.44 -9.30 -13.70
C PHE A 54 4.65 -8.37 -13.78
N ALA A 55 5.87 -8.88 -13.84
CA ALA A 55 7.07 -8.03 -13.90
C ALA A 55 7.04 -7.07 -15.11
N ASN A 56 6.58 -7.56 -16.26
CA ASN A 56 6.43 -6.74 -17.47
C ASN A 56 5.26 -5.76 -17.34
N SER A 57 4.14 -6.20 -16.78
CA SER A 57 2.97 -5.35 -16.55
C SER A 57 3.28 -4.22 -15.55
N LYS A 58 4.01 -4.52 -14.47
CA LYS A 58 4.51 -3.56 -13.48
C LYS A 58 5.39 -2.50 -14.15
N LYS A 59 6.39 -2.94 -14.93
CA LYS A 59 7.29 -2.03 -15.66
C LYS A 59 6.54 -1.12 -16.63
N LEU A 60 5.56 -1.65 -17.37
CA LEU A 60 4.75 -0.86 -18.30
C LEU A 60 3.86 0.15 -17.55
N ALA A 61 3.21 -0.28 -16.46
CA ALA A 61 2.33 0.56 -15.64
C ALA A 61 3.05 1.77 -15.03
N PHE A 62 4.36 1.66 -14.77
CA PHE A 62 5.16 2.73 -14.17
C PHE A 62 6.19 3.34 -15.13
N SER A 63 6.10 3.03 -16.42
CA SER A 63 6.86 3.74 -17.47
C SER A 63 6.26 5.10 -17.86
N LYS A 64 5.02 5.35 -17.44
CA LYS A 64 4.25 6.58 -17.62
C LYS A 64 3.63 6.97 -16.27
N SER A 65 3.01 8.15 -16.19
CA SER A 65 2.25 8.53 -14.99
C SER A 65 1.03 7.61 -14.80
N PHE A 66 0.67 7.32 -13.54
CA PHE A 66 -0.48 6.49 -13.20
C PHE A 66 -1.77 6.91 -13.91
N SER A 67 -2.08 8.22 -13.94
CA SER A 67 -3.29 8.73 -14.59
C SER A 67 -3.34 8.42 -16.08
N SER A 68 -2.20 8.45 -16.77
CA SER A 68 -2.10 8.06 -18.19
C SER A 68 -2.47 6.60 -18.37
N VAL A 69 -1.89 5.73 -17.53
CA VAL A 69 -2.10 4.28 -17.60
C VAL A 69 -3.55 3.92 -17.25
N LEU A 70 -4.12 4.54 -16.24
CA LEU A 70 -5.52 4.32 -15.85
C LEU A 70 -6.50 4.74 -16.97
N ASN A 71 -6.21 5.84 -17.67
CA ASN A 71 -7.04 6.31 -18.79
C ASN A 71 -6.98 5.36 -19.99
N GLU A 72 -5.78 4.87 -20.32
CA GLU A 72 -5.53 3.92 -21.42
C GLU A 72 -6.07 2.50 -21.10
N ALA A 73 -6.15 2.12 -19.83
CA ALA A 73 -6.53 0.79 -19.41
C ALA A 73 -8.00 0.46 -19.75
N GLN A 74 -8.22 -0.79 -20.14
CA GLN A 74 -9.56 -1.34 -20.35
C GLN A 74 -10.17 -1.79 -19.02
N PHE A 75 -11.50 -1.71 -18.93
CA PHE A 75 -12.21 -2.20 -17.75
C PHE A 75 -12.07 -3.72 -17.62
N LEU A 76 -11.84 -4.20 -16.41
CA LEU A 76 -11.86 -5.63 -16.09
C LEU A 76 -13.23 -5.99 -15.48
N PRO A 77 -14.05 -6.82 -16.13
CA PRO A 77 -15.36 -7.19 -15.62
C PRO A 77 -15.22 -8.24 -14.52
N LEU A 78 -14.84 -7.82 -13.31
CA LEU A 78 -14.81 -8.68 -12.14
C LEU A 78 -16.24 -8.99 -11.68
N GLU A 79 -16.45 -10.21 -11.20
CA GLU A 79 -17.61 -10.54 -10.38
C GLU A 79 -17.38 -9.92 -9.00
N THR A 80 -17.98 -8.75 -8.72
CA THR A 80 -17.71 -7.96 -7.50
C THR A 80 -17.88 -8.77 -6.21
N SER A 81 -18.84 -9.70 -6.19
CA SER A 81 -19.12 -10.57 -5.05
C SER A 81 -18.00 -11.59 -4.77
N SER A 82 -17.15 -11.87 -5.77
CA SER A 82 -16.07 -12.85 -5.70
C SER A 82 -14.74 -12.29 -5.19
N ILE A 83 -14.63 -10.96 -5.02
CA ILE A 83 -13.40 -10.27 -4.63
C ILE A 83 -13.07 -10.59 -3.16
N ASP A 84 -11.94 -11.30 -2.96
CA ASP A 84 -11.40 -11.61 -1.63
C ASP A 84 -9.95 -11.12 -1.50
N ILE A 85 -9.58 -10.62 -0.32
CA ILE A 85 -8.18 -10.29 0.00
C ILE A 85 -7.37 -11.57 0.19
N VAL A 86 -6.24 -11.65 -0.49
CA VAL A 86 -5.29 -12.75 -0.33
C VAL A 86 -4.54 -12.60 0.99
N LYS A 87 -4.49 -13.68 1.76
CA LYS A 87 -3.73 -13.69 3.02
C LYS A 87 -2.24 -13.66 2.73
N LYS A 88 -1.47 -12.96 3.57
CA LYS A 88 -0.01 -12.86 3.45
C LYS A 88 0.70 -14.22 3.34
N SER A 89 0.22 -15.23 4.06
CA SER A 89 0.75 -16.60 3.98
C SER A 89 0.63 -17.22 2.58
N GLN A 90 -0.37 -16.82 1.80
CA GLN A 90 -0.60 -17.30 0.42
C GLN A 90 0.15 -16.47 -0.63
N LEU A 91 0.78 -15.36 -0.23
CA LEU A 91 1.56 -14.50 -1.13
C LEU A 91 3.00 -14.96 -1.29
N ILE A 92 3.54 -15.67 -0.31
CA ILE A 92 4.96 -16.08 -0.29
C ILE A 92 5.29 -16.89 -1.55
N ASP A 93 4.45 -17.85 -1.92
CA ASP A 93 4.68 -18.70 -3.09
C ASP A 93 4.48 -17.94 -4.39
N THR A 94 3.48 -17.05 -4.46
CA THR A 94 3.26 -16.21 -5.64
C THR A 94 4.45 -15.29 -5.87
N VAL A 95 4.88 -14.53 -4.86
CA VAL A 95 5.99 -13.57 -4.99
C VAL A 95 7.31 -14.26 -5.32
N ARG A 96 7.57 -15.46 -4.81
CA ARG A 96 8.76 -16.25 -5.17
C ARG A 96 8.80 -16.65 -6.65
N ASN A 97 7.64 -16.93 -7.24
CA ASN A 97 7.54 -17.33 -8.65
C ASN A 97 7.58 -16.12 -9.60
N LEU A 98 7.30 -14.92 -9.08
CA LEU A 98 7.50 -13.69 -9.83
C LEU A 98 9.01 -13.42 -9.87
N SER A 99 9.62 -13.47 -11.06
CA SER A 99 11.03 -13.18 -11.33
C SER A 99 11.39 -11.70 -11.06
N LEU A 100 11.21 -11.25 -9.82
CA LEU A 100 11.49 -9.89 -9.36
C LEU A 100 12.95 -9.82 -8.92
N GLN A 101 13.67 -8.83 -9.44
CA GLN A 101 15.03 -8.57 -9.03
C GLN A 101 15.02 -7.94 -7.64
N PHE A 102 15.72 -8.57 -6.68
CA PHE A 102 15.93 -8.00 -5.36
C PHE A 102 17.22 -7.19 -5.35
N LYS A 103 17.11 -5.89 -5.12
CA LYS A 103 18.27 -5.02 -4.92
C LYS A 103 18.62 -4.98 -3.44
N MET A 104 19.52 -5.86 -3.03
CA MET A 104 19.94 -5.90 -1.62
C MET A 104 20.87 -4.73 -1.27
N MET A 105 20.56 -4.04 -0.17
CA MET A 105 21.38 -2.99 0.40
C MET A 105 22.38 -3.58 1.39
N SER A 106 23.58 -3.01 1.48
CA SER A 106 24.54 -3.42 2.50
C SER A 106 24.04 -3.09 3.91
N GLU A 107 24.41 -3.91 4.89
CA GLU A 107 24.03 -3.70 6.29
C GLU A 107 24.52 -2.36 6.86
N SER A 108 25.68 -1.86 6.40
CA SER A 108 26.16 -0.52 6.73
C SER A 108 25.18 0.56 6.28
N THR A 109 24.74 0.50 5.03
CA THR A 109 23.82 1.49 4.45
C THR A 109 22.44 1.40 5.09
N LYS A 110 21.96 0.19 5.43
CA LYS A 110 20.71 0.00 6.19
C LYS A 110 20.79 0.69 7.55
N LYS A 111 21.89 0.49 8.27
CA LYS A 111 22.12 1.13 9.57
C LYS A 111 22.18 2.66 9.45
N ASP A 112 22.89 3.18 8.45
CA ASP A 112 23.00 4.61 8.21
C ASP A 112 21.63 5.25 7.92
N LYS A 113 20.79 4.56 7.16
CA LYS A 113 19.42 4.97 6.82
C LYS A 113 18.38 4.63 7.89
N ARG A 114 18.80 4.14 9.06
CA ARG A 114 17.91 3.70 10.15
C ARG A 114 16.82 2.73 9.68
N ARG A 115 17.17 1.78 8.82
CA ARG A 115 16.27 0.68 8.45
C ARG A 115 16.31 -0.39 9.53
N HIS A 116 15.14 -0.95 9.79
CA HIS A 116 14.95 -2.05 10.73
C HIS A 116 15.05 -3.38 9.99
N SER A 117 15.57 -4.39 10.68
CA SER A 117 15.61 -5.76 10.18
C SER A 117 14.94 -6.70 11.18
N GLY A 118 14.31 -7.76 10.66
CA GLY A 118 13.54 -8.71 11.47
C GLY A 118 12.23 -8.12 12.01
N GLY A 119 11.69 -8.77 13.06
CA GLY A 119 10.43 -8.40 13.68
C GLY A 119 9.18 -8.85 12.91
N LYS A 120 8.03 -8.29 13.28
CA LYS A 120 6.72 -8.61 12.71
C LYS A 120 6.19 -7.42 11.91
N GLY A 121 5.42 -7.69 10.86
CA GLY A 121 4.63 -6.67 10.18
C GLY A 121 3.47 -6.20 11.05
N ALA A 122 2.88 -5.05 10.74
CA ALA A 122 1.86 -4.42 11.58
C ALA A 122 0.67 -5.36 11.85
N THR A 123 0.14 -6.04 10.83
CA THR A 123 -1.00 -6.95 10.98
C THR A 123 -0.70 -8.19 11.81
N ASP A 124 0.57 -8.55 11.99
CA ASP A 124 1.06 -9.68 12.79
C ASP A 124 1.39 -9.27 14.25
N SER A 125 1.32 -7.96 14.55
CA SER A 125 1.62 -7.36 15.86
C SER A 125 0.38 -7.13 16.72
N PRO A 126 0.51 -6.99 18.05
CA PRO A 126 -0.61 -6.69 18.94
C PRO A 126 -1.32 -5.37 18.60
N LYS A 127 -2.62 -5.33 18.88
CA LYS A 127 -3.45 -4.11 18.81
C LYS A 127 -3.19 -3.23 20.03
N GLU A 128 -3.11 -1.93 19.82
CA GLU A 128 -2.92 -0.94 20.86
C GLU A 128 -3.68 0.35 20.55
N ASN A 129 -4.00 1.11 21.59
CA ASN A 129 -4.61 2.43 21.41
C ASN A 129 -3.55 3.42 20.93
N ALA A 130 -3.95 4.33 20.04
CA ALA A 130 -3.17 5.53 19.79
C ALA A 130 -3.03 6.35 21.07
N ASN A 131 -1.99 7.17 21.16
CA ASN A 131 -1.77 8.04 22.32
C ASN A 131 -2.49 9.39 22.20
N GLY A 132 -3.08 9.71 21.05
CA GLY A 132 -3.76 10.99 20.80
C GLY A 132 -2.85 12.14 20.39
N SER A 133 -1.52 11.97 20.41
CA SER A 133 -0.54 13.03 20.13
C SER A 133 0.38 12.71 18.97
N GLU A 134 0.68 11.43 18.73
CA GLU A 134 1.56 10.97 17.66
C GLU A 134 0.94 11.22 16.29
N ILE A 135 1.80 11.57 15.34
CA ILE A 135 1.44 11.84 13.96
C ILE A 135 1.92 10.68 13.10
N PHE A 136 1.04 10.27 12.19
CA PHE A 136 1.28 9.26 11.17
C PHE A 136 1.23 9.91 9.80
N VAL A 137 1.98 9.34 8.87
CA VAL A 137 2.09 9.82 7.50
C VAL A 137 1.67 8.71 6.55
N ARG A 138 0.63 8.96 5.76
CA ARG A 138 0.25 8.12 4.64
C ARG A 138 0.98 8.63 3.40
N LEU A 139 1.79 7.77 2.79
CA LEU A 139 2.49 8.08 1.55
C LEU A 139 1.69 7.58 0.36
N SER A 140 1.69 8.37 -0.72
CA SER A 140 1.01 7.99 -1.94
C SER A 140 1.65 8.62 -3.17
N ALA A 141 1.59 7.89 -4.28
CA ALA A 141 1.82 8.46 -5.61
C ALA A 141 0.60 9.29 -6.08
N PHE A 142 -0.56 9.15 -5.41
CA PHE A 142 -1.83 9.70 -5.87
C PHE A 142 -2.27 10.88 -5.00
N GLU A 143 -2.60 12.00 -5.64
CA GLU A 143 -3.09 13.18 -4.92
C GLU A 143 -4.44 12.91 -4.21
N ASN A 144 -5.25 12.05 -4.84
CA ASN A 144 -6.54 11.61 -4.35
C ASN A 144 -6.46 10.15 -3.88
N ASP A 145 -5.57 9.87 -2.92
CA ASP A 145 -5.48 8.55 -2.30
C ASP A 145 -6.84 8.16 -1.69
N LYS A 146 -7.43 7.07 -2.18
CA LYS A 146 -8.80 6.66 -1.81
C LYS A 146 -8.90 6.18 -0.37
N ARG A 147 -7.78 5.93 0.31
CA ARG A 147 -7.74 5.58 1.74
C ARG A 147 -7.87 6.79 2.66
N VAL A 148 -7.70 8.00 2.13
CA VAL A 148 -7.99 9.24 2.85
C VAL A 148 -9.42 9.67 2.53
N ASP A 149 -10.24 9.80 3.57
CA ASP A 149 -11.57 10.39 3.50
C ASP A 149 -11.42 11.90 3.75
N PHE A 150 -11.37 12.68 2.67
CA PHE A 150 -11.17 14.13 2.74
C PHE A 150 -12.39 14.88 3.28
N GLU A 151 -13.60 14.32 3.14
CA GLU A 151 -14.83 14.92 3.65
C GLU A 151 -14.93 14.77 5.16
N LYS A 152 -14.76 13.54 5.67
CA LYS A 152 -14.77 13.25 7.11
C LYS A 152 -13.43 13.52 7.80
N LYS A 153 -12.40 13.84 7.01
CA LYS A 153 -11.03 14.10 7.45
C LYS A 153 -10.48 12.96 8.31
N ARG A 154 -10.41 11.76 7.74
CA ARG A 154 -9.91 10.56 8.42
C ARG A 154 -9.28 9.56 7.47
N LEU A 155 -8.56 8.58 8.01
CA LEU A 155 -8.25 7.34 7.33
C LEU A 155 -9.45 6.39 7.33
N LYS A 156 -9.66 5.73 6.19
CA LYS A 156 -10.63 4.64 6.06
C LYS A 156 -10.12 3.35 6.69
N ASP A 157 -11.04 2.41 6.88
CA ASP A 157 -10.78 1.10 7.43
C ASP A 157 -9.71 0.34 6.63
N GLY A 158 -8.90 -0.42 7.38
CA GLY A 158 -7.82 -1.24 6.87
C GLY A 158 -6.72 -0.48 6.12
N THR A 159 -6.39 0.73 6.56
CA THR A 159 -5.35 1.58 5.92
C THR A 159 -4.00 1.41 6.60
N PHE A 160 -2.93 1.32 5.81
CA PHE A 160 -1.54 1.40 6.29
C PHE A 160 -0.98 2.81 6.19
N THR A 161 -0.12 3.15 7.15
CA THR A 161 0.68 4.38 7.18
C THR A 161 2.09 4.08 7.69
N THR A 162 2.95 5.09 7.77
CA THR A 162 4.17 5.09 8.58
C THR A 162 4.04 6.07 9.75
N THR A 163 4.95 6.03 10.71
CA THR A 163 5.06 7.08 11.74
C THR A 163 5.72 8.32 11.14
N GLN A 164 5.43 9.51 11.68
CA GLN A 164 6.10 10.73 11.24
C GLN A 164 7.62 10.65 11.46
N ILE A 165 8.07 10.01 12.55
CA ILE A 165 9.50 9.85 12.85
C ILE A 165 10.20 9.04 11.74
N ASP A 166 9.62 7.90 11.36
CA ASP A 166 10.20 7.05 10.33
C ASP A 166 10.16 7.70 8.94
N TYR A 167 9.06 8.40 8.63
CA TYR A 167 8.97 9.25 7.45
C TYR A 167 10.08 10.32 7.41
N LEU A 168 10.31 11.04 8.51
CA LEU A 168 11.36 12.05 8.58
C LEU A 168 12.75 11.45 8.46
N HIS A 169 12.99 10.24 8.98
CA HIS A 169 14.25 9.51 8.72
C HIS A 169 14.41 9.22 7.22
N CYS A 170 13.35 8.73 6.56
CA CYS A 170 13.37 8.45 5.12
C CYS A 170 13.80 9.71 4.33
N VAL A 171 13.18 10.86 4.61
CA VAL A 171 13.50 12.14 3.97
C VAL A 171 14.91 12.61 4.32
N MET A 172 15.28 12.62 5.61
CA MET A 172 16.57 13.12 6.10
C MET A 172 17.76 12.38 5.47
N TYR A 173 17.65 11.06 5.35
CA TYR A 173 18.72 10.21 4.81
C TYR A 173 18.62 10.00 3.29
N LYS A 174 17.72 10.72 2.60
CA LYS A 174 17.44 10.55 1.16
C LYS A 174 17.23 9.07 0.81
N ASP A 175 16.49 8.38 1.67
CA ASP A 175 16.13 6.99 1.44
C ASP A 175 14.98 6.90 0.44
N ASP A 176 14.93 5.78 -0.29
CA ASP A 176 13.88 5.53 -1.26
C ASP A 176 12.62 5.06 -0.51
N PRO A 177 11.51 5.83 -0.52
CA PRO A 177 10.29 5.44 0.17
C PRO A 177 9.62 4.22 -0.46
N VAL A 178 9.76 3.99 -1.76
CA VAL A 178 9.21 2.80 -2.44
C VAL A 178 9.89 1.56 -1.87
N ASP A 179 11.22 1.60 -1.78
CA ASP A 179 11.98 0.47 -1.26
C ASP A 179 11.85 0.30 0.26
N ARG A 180 11.88 1.40 1.04
CA ARG A 180 11.75 1.39 2.50
C ARG A 180 10.41 0.84 2.98
N TYR A 181 9.33 1.17 2.27
CA TYR A 181 7.96 0.73 2.60
C TYR A 181 7.47 -0.43 1.72
N ALA A 182 8.37 -1.04 0.93
CA ALA A 182 8.10 -2.16 0.03
C ALA A 182 6.83 -1.98 -0.81
N LEU A 183 6.68 -0.77 -1.36
CA LEU A 183 5.51 -0.39 -2.15
C LEU A 183 5.59 -1.09 -3.51
N PRO A 184 4.53 -1.72 -4.00
CA PRO A 184 4.56 -2.35 -5.32
C PRO A 184 4.44 -1.35 -6.46
N ASN A 185 4.26 -0.07 -6.16
CA ASN A 185 4.20 1.00 -7.15
C ASN A 185 5.62 1.59 -7.27
N ASP A 186 6.22 1.51 -8.45
CA ASP A 186 7.52 2.11 -8.73
C ASP A 186 7.41 3.59 -9.16
N ASP A 187 6.20 4.15 -9.24
CA ASP A 187 5.98 5.59 -9.44
C ASP A 187 6.47 6.36 -8.21
N GLU A 188 6.94 7.58 -8.47
CA GLU A 188 7.46 8.45 -7.44
C GLU A 188 6.38 8.80 -6.42
N ILE A 189 6.72 8.68 -5.13
CA ILE A 189 5.86 9.15 -4.05
C ILE A 189 5.79 10.67 -4.11
N LYS A 190 4.61 11.19 -4.41
CA LYS A 190 4.37 12.62 -4.61
C LYS A 190 3.69 13.28 -3.43
N TRP A 191 2.97 12.51 -2.62
CA TRP A 191 2.09 13.05 -1.59
C TRP A 191 2.30 12.39 -0.24
N ALA A 192 2.29 13.23 0.80
CA ALA A 192 2.29 12.84 2.20
C ALA A 192 1.03 13.41 2.87
N PHE A 193 0.20 12.53 3.44
CA PHE A 193 -1.01 12.90 4.16
C PHE A 193 -0.81 12.66 5.65
N TYR A 194 -0.95 13.72 6.43
CA TYR A 194 -0.67 13.71 7.86
C TYR A 194 -1.95 13.47 8.66
N VAL A 195 -1.85 12.56 9.62
CA VAL A 195 -2.96 12.09 10.44
C VAL A 195 -2.53 12.05 11.89
N GLN A 196 -3.33 12.61 12.78
CA GLN A 196 -3.18 12.52 14.22
C GLN A 196 -4.39 11.77 14.79
N PRO A 197 -4.29 10.45 15.01
CA PRO A 197 -5.36 9.64 15.57
C PRO A 197 -5.70 10.08 17.00
N LYS A 198 -6.95 9.91 17.42
CA LYS A 198 -7.38 10.15 18.81
C LYS A 198 -7.00 8.96 19.68
N SER A 199 -6.94 9.16 20.99
CA SER A 199 -6.59 8.07 21.92
C SER A 199 -7.56 6.88 21.96
N VAL A 200 -8.74 7.05 21.36
CA VAL A 200 -9.75 5.99 21.18
C VAL A 200 -9.51 5.13 19.92
N ASP A 201 -8.66 5.60 19.00
CA ASP A 201 -8.36 4.87 17.77
C ASP A 201 -7.39 3.73 18.06
N ILE A 202 -7.60 2.59 17.41
CA ILE A 202 -6.78 1.39 17.58
C ILE A 202 -5.87 1.23 16.36
N LEU A 203 -4.61 0.90 16.60
CA LEU A 203 -3.64 0.61 15.57
C LEU A 203 -2.75 -0.58 15.94
N GLN A 204 -2.01 -1.07 14.98
CA GLN A 204 -0.94 -2.05 15.17
C GLN A 204 0.34 -1.51 14.52
N ARG A 205 1.49 -1.63 15.18
CA ARG A 205 2.80 -1.20 14.64
C ARG A 205 3.62 -2.40 14.19
N GLY A 206 4.44 -2.21 13.19
CA GLY A 206 5.35 -3.26 12.73
C GLY A 206 6.50 -2.73 11.90
N ILE A 207 7.33 -3.66 11.48
CA ILE A 207 8.41 -3.42 10.53
C ILE A 207 7.93 -3.90 9.18
N VAL A 208 8.06 -3.04 8.16
CA VAL A 208 7.74 -3.39 6.78
C VAL A 208 8.60 -4.56 6.34
N GLN A 209 7.92 -5.63 5.92
CA GLN A 209 8.58 -6.85 5.44
C GLN A 209 8.98 -6.70 3.97
N PRO A 210 10.07 -7.35 3.52
CA PRO A 210 10.44 -7.37 2.11
C PRO A 210 9.29 -7.85 1.22
N ALA A 211 9.02 -7.13 0.14
CA ALA A 211 7.97 -7.48 -0.82
C ALA A 211 8.25 -6.85 -2.20
N PHE A 212 7.76 -7.47 -3.27
CA PHE A 212 7.82 -6.94 -4.64
C PHE A 212 9.21 -6.55 -5.17
N GLY A 213 10.28 -7.21 -4.68
CA GLY A 213 11.68 -6.90 -5.04
C GLY A 213 12.32 -5.80 -4.19
N HIS A 214 11.59 -5.26 -3.22
CA HIS A 214 12.04 -4.24 -2.28
C HIS A 214 12.42 -4.84 -0.93
N GLU A 215 13.42 -4.26 -0.28
CA GLU A 215 13.93 -4.77 0.99
C GLU A 215 13.05 -4.40 2.20
N GLY A 216 12.26 -3.34 2.12
CA GLY A 216 11.48 -2.86 3.26
C GLY A 216 12.37 -2.28 4.38
N GLY A 217 11.96 -2.51 5.63
CA GLY A 217 12.69 -2.07 6.82
C GLY A 217 12.27 -0.69 7.36
N GLY A 218 11.28 -0.05 6.76
CA GLY A 218 10.57 1.07 7.39
C GLY A 218 9.68 0.60 8.54
N ILE A 219 9.15 1.57 9.29
CA ILE A 219 8.09 1.34 10.27
C ILE A 219 6.74 1.50 9.59
N GLU A 220 5.82 0.58 9.86
CA GLU A 220 4.43 0.66 9.42
C GLU A 220 3.46 0.68 10.60
N ALA A 221 2.33 1.34 10.40
CA ALA A 221 1.18 1.29 11.27
C ALA A 221 -0.06 0.90 10.47
N TYR A 222 -0.91 0.07 11.05
CA TYR A 222 -2.14 -0.42 10.43
C TYR A 222 -3.35 -0.03 11.27
N PHE A 223 -4.33 0.61 10.63
CA PHE A 223 -5.59 1.03 11.23
C PHE A 223 -6.74 0.16 10.71
N GLU A 224 -7.00 -0.96 11.38
CA GLU A 224 -8.05 -1.93 10.98
C GLU A 224 -9.42 -1.26 10.81
N LYS A 225 -9.79 -0.37 11.74
CA LYS A 225 -11.06 0.38 11.73
C LYS A 225 -10.89 1.84 11.31
N GLY A 226 -9.81 2.14 10.60
CA GLY A 226 -9.46 3.50 10.21
C GLY A 226 -9.20 4.37 11.43
N THR A 227 -9.47 5.66 11.29
CA THR A 227 -9.31 6.64 12.38
C THR A 227 -10.62 7.40 12.60
N SER A 228 -10.74 7.99 13.78
CA SER A 228 -11.83 8.90 14.09
C SER A 228 -11.92 10.06 13.10
N GLU A 229 -13.11 10.65 12.94
CA GLU A 229 -13.27 11.86 12.14
C GLU A 229 -12.41 13.02 12.65
N LYS A 230 -11.97 13.88 11.71
CA LYS A 230 -11.12 15.06 11.96
C LYS A 230 -9.74 14.72 12.53
N THR A 231 -9.16 13.61 12.10
CA THR A 231 -7.79 13.19 12.44
C THR A 231 -6.81 13.45 11.30
N TYR A 232 -7.25 13.43 10.05
CA TYR A 232 -6.47 13.92 8.91
C TYR A 232 -6.48 15.46 8.89
N PHE A 233 -5.31 16.08 8.78
CA PHE A 233 -5.20 17.54 8.92
C PHE A 233 -4.31 18.23 7.89
N ASP A 234 -3.43 17.52 7.17
CA ASP A 234 -2.51 18.17 6.22
C ASP A 234 -2.14 17.26 5.04
N LYS A 235 -1.96 17.86 3.86
CA LYS A 235 -1.46 17.21 2.63
C LYS A 235 -0.28 18.03 2.12
N ARG A 236 0.85 17.37 1.93
CA ARG A 236 2.07 17.98 1.38
C ARG A 236 2.59 17.22 0.19
N VAL A 237 3.36 17.93 -0.63
CA VAL A 237 4.25 17.28 -1.60
C VAL A 237 5.33 16.55 -0.80
N TYR A 238 5.69 15.33 -1.22
CA TYR A 238 6.79 14.58 -0.61
C TYR A 238 8.07 15.44 -0.58
N GLU A 239 8.86 15.30 0.49
CA GLU A 239 10.08 16.11 0.77
C GLU A 239 9.88 17.62 1.04
N LYS A 240 8.64 18.13 1.09
CA LYS A 240 8.32 19.53 1.45
C LYS A 240 7.56 19.63 2.77
#